data_AF-A0A1S3XCZ9-F1
#
_entry.id   AF-A0A1S3XCZ9-F1
#
_cell.length_a   1.000
_cell.length_b   1.000
_cell.length_c   1.000
_cell.angle_alpha   90.00
_cell.angle_beta   90.00
_cell.angle_gamma   90.00
#
_symmetry.space_group_name_H-M   'P 1'
#
loop_
_entity.id
_entity.type
_entity.pdbx_description
1 polymer ?
#
loop_
_entity_poly.entity_id
_entity_poly.type
_entity_poly.pdbx_seq_one_letter_code
_entity_poly.pdbx_strand_id
1 'polypeptide(L)'
;MATSTGEVATATEASSADMATTELPSELLQKIQEAWDKVDDKYAVSSLGVAAVLLLWSSTGVISAIDRLPLIPGVLELVGIGYTGWFAYKNLVFKPDREALISKIKDLYKEIIGSS
;
A
#
# COMPACT_ATOMS: atom_id res chain seq x y z
N MET A 1 24.27 23.18 53.30
CA MET A 1 24.33 23.07 51.83
C MET A 1 24.04 21.61 51.48
N ALA A 2 22.81 21.33 51.05
CA ALA A 2 22.30 20.00 50.76
C ALA A 2 22.42 19.71 49.26
N THR A 3 22.67 18.45 48.88
CA THR A 3 21.97 17.82 47.75
C THR A 3 21.73 16.35 48.09
N SER A 4 20.43 16.04 48.21
CA SER A 4 19.80 14.73 48.36
C SER A 4 18.77 14.68 47.24
N THR A 5 18.94 13.80 46.26
CA THR A 5 17.91 13.34 45.32
C THR A 5 18.48 12.06 44.71
N GLY A 6 17.89 10.88 44.79
CA GLY A 6 16.49 10.53 44.98
C GLY A 6 16.15 9.52 43.89
N GLU A 7 16.12 8.25 44.27
CA GLU A 7 15.61 7.14 43.48
C GLU A 7 14.09 7.33 43.30
N VAL A 8 13.59 7.29 42.06
CA VAL A 8 12.15 7.11 41.78
C VAL A 8 11.97 6.25 40.53
N ALA A 9 11.41 5.07 40.77
CA ALA A 9 10.83 4.19 39.79
C ALA A 9 9.50 4.75 39.24
N THR A 10 9.14 4.22 38.06
CA THR A 10 7.77 4.08 37.52
C THR A 10 6.96 5.34 37.20
N ALA A 11 6.74 5.57 35.90
CA ALA A 11 5.39 5.72 35.35
C ALA A 11 5.41 5.47 33.84
N THR A 12 4.68 4.42 33.46
CA THR A 12 3.94 4.31 32.20
C THR A 12 3.57 5.66 31.61
N GLU A 13 4.05 5.94 30.40
CA GLU A 13 3.20 6.52 29.37
C GLU A 13 3.27 5.58 28.17
N ALA A 14 2.38 4.59 28.20
CA ALA A 14 1.74 4.16 26.98
C ALA A 14 1.17 5.44 26.36
N SER A 15 1.92 6.01 25.41
CA SER A 15 1.35 6.97 24.48
C SER A 15 0.24 6.18 23.80
N SER A 16 -0.98 6.42 24.27
CA SER A 16 -2.20 6.05 23.58
C SER A 16 -1.93 6.36 22.13
N ALA A 17 -1.84 5.31 21.32
CA ALA A 17 -2.26 5.41 19.94
C ALA A 17 -3.68 5.92 20.05
N ASP A 18 -3.81 7.24 19.97
CA ASP A 18 -5.03 7.94 19.69
C ASP A 18 -5.49 7.30 18.38
N MET A 19 -6.32 6.27 18.54
CA MET A 19 -6.97 5.58 17.44
C MET A 19 -7.77 6.68 16.80
N ALA A 20 -7.21 7.28 15.75
CA ALA A 20 -7.89 8.23 14.91
C ALA A 20 -9.10 7.49 14.36
N THR A 21 -10.22 7.61 15.06
CA THR A 21 -11.53 7.19 14.61
C THR A 21 -11.80 8.14 13.45
N THR A 22 -11.31 7.77 12.27
CA THR A 22 -11.61 8.48 11.04
C THR A 22 -13.12 8.43 10.94
N GLU A 23 -13.78 9.57 11.09
CA GLU A 23 -15.24 9.71 11.04
C GLU A 23 -15.71 9.14 9.68
N LEU A 24 -16.01 7.85 9.63
CA LEU A 24 -16.46 7.22 8.40
C LEU A 24 -17.82 7.83 8.07
N PRO A 25 -17.99 8.46 6.89
CA PRO A 25 -19.24 9.12 6.56
C PRO A 25 -20.38 8.11 6.60
N SER A 26 -21.47 8.47 7.29
CA SER A 26 -22.61 7.59 7.57
C SER A 26 -23.22 6.96 6.30
N GLU A 27 -23.18 7.70 5.19
CA GLU A 27 -23.61 7.26 3.86
C GLU A 27 -22.81 6.04 3.36
N LEU A 28 -21.49 6.01 3.57
CA LEU A 28 -20.65 4.87 3.15
C LEU A 28 -20.91 3.65 4.02
N LEU A 29 -21.12 3.84 5.32
CA LEU A 29 -21.48 2.75 6.23
C LEU A 29 -22.84 2.15 5.86
N GLN A 30 -23.83 2.99 5.54
CA GLN A 30 -25.14 2.52 5.06
C GLN A 30 -25.02 1.76 3.75
N LYS A 31 -24.21 2.24 2.79
CA LYS A 31 -23.97 1.54 1.52
C LYS A 31 -23.28 0.19 1.70
N ILE A 32 -22.30 0.11 2.59
CA ILE A 32 -21.62 -1.15 2.92
C ILE A 32 -22.59 -2.12 3.61
N GLN A 33 -23.43 -1.62 4.52
CA GLN A 33 -24.45 -2.43 5.19
C GLN A 33 -25.50 -2.95 4.21
N GLU A 34 -26.05 -2.10 3.34
CA GLU A 34 -26.97 -2.49 2.26
C GLU A 34 -26.34 -3.55 1.34
N ALA A 35 -25.07 -3.36 0.95
CA ALA A 35 -24.34 -4.31 0.13
C ALA A 35 -24.11 -5.63 0.86
N TRP A 36 -23.78 -5.59 2.16
CA TRP A 36 -23.58 -6.77 3.01
C TRP A 36 -24.86 -7.56 3.25
N ASP A 37 -26.00 -6.88 3.36
CA ASP A 37 -27.29 -7.54 3.55
C ASP A 37 -27.82 -8.17 2.26
N LYS A 38 -27.40 -7.68 1.10
CA LYS A 38 -27.68 -8.29 -0.21
C LYS A 38 -26.81 -9.51 -0.51
N VAL A 39 -25.73 -9.76 0.25
CA VAL A 39 -24.89 -10.94 0.06
C VAL A 39 -25.64 -12.18 0.56
N ASP A 40 -25.92 -13.10 -0.35
CA ASP A 40 -26.59 -14.37 -0.04
C ASP A 40 -25.72 -15.31 0.81
N ASP A 41 -24.41 -15.39 0.52
CA ASP A 41 -23.45 -16.22 1.25
C ASP A 41 -22.45 -15.36 2.04
N LYS A 42 -22.87 -14.94 3.23
CA LYS A 42 -22.06 -14.10 4.13
C LYS A 42 -20.81 -14.85 4.63
N TYR A 43 -20.84 -16.18 4.70
CA TYR A 43 -19.69 -16.97 5.14
C TYR A 43 -18.60 -17.02 4.06
N ALA A 44 -18.98 -17.19 2.80
CA ALA A 44 -18.04 -17.12 1.68
C ALA A 44 -17.37 -15.73 1.60
N VAL A 45 -18.15 -14.66 1.67
CA VAL A 45 -17.59 -13.29 1.58
C VAL A 45 -16.76 -12.93 2.81
N SER A 46 -17.20 -13.29 4.02
CA SER A 46 -16.41 -13.04 5.25
C SER A 46 -15.11 -13.84 5.26
N SER A 47 -15.13 -15.13 4.88
CA SER A 47 -13.91 -15.93 4.80
C SER A 47 -12.95 -15.43 3.74
N LEU A 48 -13.45 -14.97 2.59
CA LEU A 48 -12.64 -14.29 1.58
C LEU A 48 -12.04 -12.98 2.11
N GLY A 49 -12.83 -12.20 2.86
CA GLY A 49 -12.35 -10.98 3.52
C GLY A 49 -11.23 -11.27 4.53
N VAL A 50 -11.39 -12.30 5.37
CA VAL A 50 -10.34 -12.75 6.30
C VAL A 50 -9.11 -13.22 5.53
N ALA A 51 -9.27 -13.99 4.46
CA ALA A 51 -8.16 -14.41 3.61
C ALA A 51 -7.41 -13.22 3.00
N ALA A 52 -8.13 -12.20 2.52
CA ALA A 52 -7.53 -10.98 1.99
C ALA A 52 -6.74 -10.22 3.06
N VAL A 53 -7.29 -10.09 4.28
CA VAL A 53 -6.58 -9.46 5.40
C VAL A 53 -5.33 -10.25 5.78
N LEU A 54 -5.42 -11.58 5.85
CA LEU A 54 -4.27 -12.44 6.14
C LEU A 54 -3.20 -12.36 5.06
N LEU A 55 -3.58 -12.32 3.78
CA LEU A 55 -2.65 -12.12 2.67
C LEU A 55 -1.95 -10.77 2.80
N LEU A 56 -2.70 -9.70 3.08
CA LEU A 56 -2.14 -8.36 3.25
C LEU A 56 -1.19 -8.31 4.46
N TRP A 57 -1.58 -8.87 5.60
CA TRP A 57 -0.75 -8.93 6.80
C TRP A 57 0.51 -9.77 6.57
N SER A 58 0.37 -10.94 5.97
CA SER A 58 1.49 -11.84 5.65
C SER A 58 2.46 -11.19 4.67
N SER A 59 1.97 -10.39 3.72
CA SER A 59 2.82 -9.65 2.79
C SER A 59 3.79 -8.73 3.54
N THR A 60 3.35 -8.07 4.62
CA THR A 60 4.22 -7.21 5.45
C THR A 60 5.38 -8.02 6.05
N GLY A 61 5.12 -9.26 6.48
CA GLY A 61 6.14 -10.18 6.98
C GLY A 61 7.14 -10.58 5.89
N VAL A 62 6.67 -10.84 4.67
CA VAL A 62 7.53 -11.15 3.51
C VAL A 62 8.42 -9.97 3.14
N ILE A 63 7.86 -8.75 3.04
CA ILE A 63 8.64 -7.52 2.79
C ILE A 63 9.70 -7.35 3.88
N SER A 64 9.32 -7.50 5.15
CA SER A 64 10.24 -7.38 6.28
C SER A 64 11.37 -8.43 6.24
N ALA A 65 11.10 -9.63 5.75
CA ALA A 65 12.11 -10.67 5.58
C ALA A 65 13.07 -10.35 4.43
N ILE A 66 12.56 -9.79 3.34
CA ILE A 66 13.35 -9.32 2.19
C ILE A 66 14.28 -8.19 2.61
N ASP A 67 13.77 -7.21 3.36
CA ASP A 67 14.54 -6.04 3.82
C ASP A 67 15.67 -6.41 4.79
N ARG A 68 15.56 -7.56 5.47
CA ARG A 68 16.60 -8.08 6.37
C ARG A 68 17.73 -8.80 5.64
N LEU A 69 17.58 -9.11 4.36
CA LEU A 69 18.64 -9.71 3.57
C LEU A 69 19.63 -8.62 3.15
N PRO A 70 20.94 -8.74 3.46
CA PRO A 70 21.89 -7.65 3.32
C PRO A 70 22.14 -7.19 1.86
N LEU A 71 21.72 -7.98 0.87
CA LEU A 71 21.97 -7.69 -0.55
C LEU A 71 20.71 -7.39 -1.36
N ILE A 72 19.54 -7.93 -0.96
CA ILE A 72 18.34 -7.83 -1.80
C ILE A 72 17.85 -6.38 -1.97
N PRO A 73 17.74 -5.55 -0.91
CA PRO A 73 17.30 -4.17 -1.06
C PRO A 73 18.18 -3.36 -2.02
N GLY A 74 19.51 -3.48 -1.89
CA GLY A 74 20.45 -2.78 -2.77
C GLY A 74 20.41 -3.26 -4.23
N VAL A 75 20.19 -4.57 -4.46
CA VAL A 75 20.03 -5.10 -5.83
C VAL A 75 18.72 -4.62 -6.44
N LEU A 76 17.61 -4.65 -5.69
CA LEU A 76 16.32 -4.17 -6.18
C LEU A 76 16.34 -2.67 -6.47
N GLU A 77 17.03 -1.87 -5.64
CA GLU A 77 17.24 -0.45 -5.89
C GLU A 77 18.02 -0.22 -7.19
N LEU A 78 19.13 -0.93 -7.39
CA LEU A 78 19.93 -0.82 -8.61
C LEU A 78 19.14 -1.25 -9.85
N VAL A 79 18.34 -2.31 -9.75
CA VAL A 79 17.44 -2.75 -10.82
C VAL A 79 16.39 -1.67 -11.12
N GLY A 80 15.79 -1.07 -10.08
CA GLY A 80 14.81 0.00 -10.22
C GLY A 80 15.39 1.23 -10.92
N ILE A 81 16.55 1.70 -10.48
CA ILE A 81 17.26 2.83 -11.09
C ILE A 81 17.69 2.48 -12.53
N GLY A 82 18.26 1.29 -12.74
CA GLY A 82 18.71 0.83 -14.05
C GLY A 82 17.57 0.76 -15.06
N TYR A 83 16.45 0.15 -14.66
CA TYR A 83 15.26 0.05 -15.52
C TYR A 83 14.62 1.41 -15.76
N THR A 84 14.51 2.27 -14.73
CA THR A 84 13.95 3.62 -14.87
C THR A 84 14.82 4.48 -15.81
N GLY A 85 16.13 4.43 -15.66
CA GLY A 85 17.08 5.13 -16.53
C GLY A 85 17.01 4.62 -17.98
N TRP A 86 16.99 3.30 -18.17
CA TRP A 86 16.82 2.69 -19.49
C TRP A 86 15.48 3.05 -20.13
N PHE A 87 14.38 2.99 -19.36
CA PHE A 87 13.04 3.34 -19.82
C PHE A 87 12.96 4.81 -20.23
N ALA A 88 13.51 5.71 -19.41
CA ALA A 88 13.58 7.14 -19.70
C ALA A 88 14.39 7.40 -20.98
N TYR A 89 15.57 6.80 -21.10
CA TYR A 89 16.38 6.93 -22.30
C TYR A 89 15.65 6.43 -23.56
N LYS A 90 15.04 5.25 -23.47
CA LYS A 90 14.41 4.58 -24.60
C LYS A 90 13.09 5.21 -25.03
N ASN A 91 12.28 5.70 -24.09
CA ASN A 91 10.91 6.12 -24.38
C ASN A 91 10.70 7.64 -24.23
N LEU A 92 11.54 8.36 -23.49
CA LEU A 92 11.33 9.77 -23.17
C LEU A 92 12.33 10.72 -23.86
N VAL A 93 13.55 10.30 -24.19
CA VAL A 93 14.58 11.22 -24.74
C VAL A 93 14.29 11.59 -26.20
N PHE A 94 13.89 10.62 -27.02
CA PHE A 94 13.69 10.83 -28.45
C PHE A 94 12.21 11.10 -28.79
N LYS A 95 11.98 12.07 -29.69
CA LYS A 95 10.63 12.39 -30.19
C LYS A 95 9.85 11.18 -30.72
N PRO A 96 10.40 10.36 -31.65
CA PRO A 96 9.65 9.23 -32.20
C PRO A 96 9.25 8.22 -31.13
N ASP A 97 10.13 7.97 -30.15
CA ASP A 97 9.85 7.03 -29.07
C ASP A 97 8.78 7.57 -28.09
N ARG A 98 8.77 8.89 -27.82
CA ARG A 98 7.71 9.53 -27.03
C ARG A 98 6.34 9.42 -27.69
N GLU A 99 6.27 9.67 -29.00
CA GLU A 99 5.03 9.58 -29.76
C GLU A 99 4.51 8.13 -29.79
N ALA A 100 5.40 7.16 -29.96
CA ALA A 100 5.07 5.74 -29.88
C ALA A 100 4.56 5.34 -28.48
N LEU A 101 5.18 5.83 -27.41
CA LEU A 101 4.73 5.60 -26.04
C LEU A 101 3.33 6.19 -25.81
N ILE A 102 3.10 7.43 -26.23
CA ILE A 102 1.79 8.10 -26.10
C ILE A 102 0.72 7.37 -26.89
N SER A 103 1.03 6.89 -28.10
CA SER A 103 0.11 6.08 -28.90
C SER A 103 -0.29 4.82 -28.14
N LYS A 104 0.69 4.06 -27.62
CA LYS A 104 0.43 2.85 -26.83
C LYS A 104 -0.46 3.13 -25.62
N ILE A 105 -0.21 4.23 -24.89
CA ILE A 105 -1.05 4.61 -23.75
C ILE A 105 -2.49 4.90 -24.19
N LYS A 106 -2.69 5.60 -25.31
CA LYS A 106 -4.02 5.88 -25.86
C LYS A 106 -4.73 4.60 -26.31
N ASP A 107 -4.01 3.68 -26.95
CA ASP A 107 -4.54 2.41 -27.41
C ASP A 107 -4.98 1.55 -26.22
N LEU A 108 -4.14 1.43 -25.18
CA LEU A 108 -4.51 0.72 -23.95
C LEU A 108 -5.70 1.37 -23.23
N TYR A 109 -5.74 2.69 -23.17
CA TYR A 109 -6.87 3.40 -22.58
C TYR A 109 -8.19 3.10 -23.32
N LYS A 110 -8.15 3.14 -24.65
CA LYS A 110 -9.28 2.82 -25.51
C LYS A 110 -9.71 1.35 -25.41
N GLU A 111 -8.76 0.44 -25.22
CA GLU A 111 -9.04 -0.99 -25.01
C GLU A 111 -9.72 -1.25 -23.66
N ILE A 112 -9.26 -0.63 -22.58
CA ILE A 112 -9.79 -0.85 -21.22
C ILE A 112 -11.16 -0.20 -21.03
N ILE A 113 -11.31 1.06 -21.47
CA ILE A 113 -12.53 1.83 -21.20
C ILE A 113 -13.60 1.69 -22.31
N GLY A 114 -13.22 1.10 -23.45
CA GLY A 114 -14.06 1.01 -24.64
C GLY A 114 -14.02 2.29 -25.47
N SER A 115 -13.94 2.13 -26.80
CA SER A 115 -14.10 3.24 -27.73
C SER A 115 -15.57 3.63 -27.80
N SER A 116 -15.96 4.72 -27.14
CA SER A 116 -17.18 5.42 -27.54
C SER A 116 -16.92 6.29 -28.77
#